data_AF-A0A9D0TI56-F1
#
_entry.id   AF-A0A9D0TI56-F1
#
_cell.length_a   1.000
_cell.length_b   1.000
_cell.length_c   1.000
_cell.angle_alpha   90.00
_cell.angle_beta   90.00
_cell.angle_gamma   90.00
#
_symmetry.space_group_name_H-M   'P 1'
#
loop_
_entity.id
_entity.type
_entity.pdbx_description
1 polymer ?
#
loop_
_entity_poly.entity_id
_entity_poly.type
_entity_poly.pdbx_seq_one_letter_code
_entity_poly.pdbx_strand_id
1 'polypeptide(L)'
;MGQKFLSRRQANRRIRPHRLPVRHSILMFGMLLIIFSLPATARTDLKLLILLSNDKPSYQTVALEIKQRLQASTTIDATIQVRTVEAWKQQGSVSARHHTQLAVAVGMKASRALLSYPVGFPVLSVLVPRLSYEALLKQLADNTPDIPEHSALFLDQPIERQLKLTQLLLPGQRHAGVVIAKASQTLKQEINEAAQQAGIKMSIAEVADKQDIVATLTEKLQAIDVLLAVFDPAIIDRQTA
;
A
#
# COMPACT_ATOMS: atom_id res chain seq x y z
N MET A 1 -83.52 45.40 -37.87
CA MET A 1 -83.57 46.45 -36.83
C MET A 1 -82.21 46.46 -36.13
N GLY A 2 -81.42 47.53 -36.28
CA GLY A 2 -80.15 47.80 -35.58
C GLY A 2 -78.88 47.15 -36.20
N GLN A 3 -78.01 47.90 -36.90
CA GLN A 3 -76.82 48.62 -36.39
C GLN A 3 -75.64 47.65 -36.05
N LYS A 4 -74.41 47.76 -36.57
CA LYS A 4 -73.50 48.91 -36.62
C LYS A 4 -72.27 48.65 -37.53
N PHE A 5 -71.79 49.74 -38.14
CA PHE A 5 -70.44 49.95 -38.69
C PHE A 5 -69.30 49.65 -37.70
N LEU A 6 -68.07 49.43 -38.22
CA LEU A 6 -66.76 49.97 -37.78
C LEU A 6 -65.63 49.20 -38.54
N SER A 7 -65.01 49.72 -39.61
CA SER A 7 -63.94 50.75 -39.69
C SER A 7 -62.60 50.39 -39.00
N ARG A 8 -61.62 50.00 -39.85
CA ARG A 8 -60.15 50.24 -39.83
C ARG A 8 -59.43 50.48 -38.48
N ARG A 9 -58.31 49.75 -38.29
CA ARG A 9 -56.93 50.29 -38.22
C ARG A 9 -55.89 49.18 -38.03
N GLN A 10 -55.07 48.92 -39.05
CA GLN A 10 -53.80 48.19 -38.92
C GLN A 10 -52.78 49.10 -38.22
N ALA A 11 -52.31 48.70 -37.04
CA ALA A 11 -51.23 49.37 -36.33
C ALA A 11 -49.89 48.74 -36.74
N ASN A 12 -49.15 49.44 -37.60
CA ASN A 12 -47.80 49.05 -38.02
C ASN A 12 -46.80 49.44 -36.90
N ARG A 13 -46.48 48.52 -35.99
CA ARG A 13 -45.48 48.71 -34.93
C ARG A 13 -44.08 48.45 -35.47
N ARG A 14 -43.32 49.52 -35.76
CA ARG A 14 -41.88 49.46 -36.01
C ARG A 14 -41.15 49.05 -34.71
N ILE A 15 -40.50 47.89 -34.72
CA ILE A 15 -39.64 47.40 -33.63
C ILE A 15 -38.30 48.15 -33.72
N ARG A 16 -37.93 48.90 -32.69
CA ARG A 16 -36.59 49.52 -32.56
C ARG A 16 -35.61 48.47 -32.00
N PRO A 17 -34.39 48.31 -32.55
CA PRO A 17 -33.41 47.38 -31.99
C PRO A 17 -32.90 47.91 -30.64
N HIS A 18 -33.03 47.08 -29.60
CA HIS A 18 -32.54 47.35 -28.27
C HIS A 18 -31.02 47.18 -28.26
N ARG A 19 -30.26 48.28 -28.32
CA ARG A 19 -28.79 48.27 -28.18
C ARG A 19 -28.45 48.03 -26.71
N LEU A 20 -28.10 46.78 -26.37
CA LEU A 20 -27.54 46.48 -25.05
C LEU A 20 -26.22 47.26 -24.87
N PRO A 21 -25.97 47.86 -23.69
CA PRO A 21 -24.80 48.68 -23.45
C PRO A 21 -23.53 47.83 -23.41
N VAL A 22 -22.72 47.92 -24.47
CA VAL A 22 -21.44 47.20 -24.69
C VAL A 22 -20.49 47.20 -23.48
N ARG A 23 -20.56 48.22 -22.61
CA ARG A 23 -19.78 48.29 -21.36
C ARG A 23 -20.07 47.15 -20.38
N HIS A 24 -21.31 46.65 -20.32
CA HIS A 24 -21.68 45.56 -19.42
C HIS A 24 -21.16 44.21 -19.95
N SER A 25 -21.12 44.03 -21.28
CA SER A 25 -20.54 42.85 -21.91
C SER A 25 -19.03 42.75 -21.69
N ILE A 26 -18.30 43.88 -21.74
CA ILE A 26 -16.85 43.92 -21.48
C ILE A 26 -16.57 43.64 -19.99
N LEU A 27 -17.36 44.21 -19.07
CA LEU A 27 -17.20 43.98 -17.63
C LEU A 27 -17.47 42.50 -17.25
N MET A 28 -18.52 41.90 -17.83
CA MET A 28 -18.83 40.48 -17.63
C MET A 28 -17.73 39.57 -18.19
N PHE A 29 -17.15 39.90 -19.34
CA PHE A 29 -16.06 39.12 -19.94
C PHE A 29 -14.77 39.19 -19.11
N GLY A 30 -14.44 40.37 -18.57
CA GLY A 30 -13.32 40.54 -17.64
C GLY A 30 -13.49 39.75 -16.34
N MET A 31 -14.71 39.73 -15.79
CA MET A 31 -15.02 38.94 -14.59
C MET A 31 -14.93 37.43 -14.85
N LEU A 32 -15.34 36.95 -16.03
CA LEU A 32 -15.23 35.55 -16.43
C LEU A 32 -13.76 35.10 -16.58
N LEU A 33 -12.91 35.97 -17.13
CA LEU A 33 -11.47 35.71 -17.29
C LEU A 33 -10.74 35.63 -15.94
N ILE A 34 -11.13 36.45 -14.95
CA ILE A 34 -10.56 36.41 -13.60
C ILE A 34 -10.92 35.09 -12.88
N ILE A 35 -12.14 34.58 -13.07
CA ILE A 35 -12.57 33.29 -12.50
C ILE A 35 -11.78 32.12 -13.12
N PHE A 36 -11.44 32.18 -14.41
CA PHE A 36 -10.63 31.17 -15.10
C PHE A 36 -9.11 31.25 -14.78
N SER A 37 -8.65 32.35 -14.18
CA SER A 37 -7.23 32.58 -13.86
C SER A 37 -6.84 32.13 -12.45
N LEU A 38 -7.80 31.70 -11.64
CA LEU A 38 -7.51 31.12 -10.32
C LEU A 38 -6.91 29.73 -10.53
N PRO A 39 -5.67 29.46 -10.07
CA PRO A 39 -5.11 28.12 -10.12
C PRO A 39 -5.99 27.21 -9.26
N ALA A 40 -6.79 26.37 -9.91
CA ALA A 40 -7.51 25.31 -9.23
C ALA A 40 -6.45 24.31 -8.74
N THR A 41 -5.98 24.47 -7.52
CA THR A 41 -5.24 23.41 -6.83
C THR A 41 -6.24 22.30 -6.54
N ALA A 42 -6.42 21.40 -7.52
CA ALA A 42 -7.20 20.19 -7.32
C ALA A 42 -6.44 19.34 -6.29
N ARG A 43 -6.91 19.37 -5.04
CA ARG A 43 -6.49 18.40 -4.03
C ARG A 43 -7.28 17.13 -4.26
N THR A 44 -6.57 16.01 -4.35
CA THR A 44 -7.21 14.70 -4.44
C THR A 44 -7.63 14.28 -3.04
N ASP A 45 -8.93 14.06 -2.82
CA ASP A 45 -9.46 13.48 -1.59
C ASP A 45 -9.11 11.97 -1.54
N LEU A 46 -8.39 11.57 -0.50
CA LEU A 46 -7.97 10.20 -0.24
C LEU A 46 -8.55 9.72 1.10
N LYS A 47 -9.35 8.66 1.07
CA LYS A 47 -9.89 8.01 2.27
C LYS A 47 -9.13 6.71 2.54
N LEU A 48 -8.25 6.77 3.53
CA LEU A 48 -7.30 5.72 3.86
C LEU A 48 -7.69 4.98 5.14
N LEU A 49 -7.74 3.65 5.08
CA LEU A 49 -7.78 2.80 6.26
C LEU A 49 -6.37 2.28 6.55
N ILE A 50 -5.84 2.54 7.75
CA ILE A 50 -4.64 1.87 8.25
C ILE A 50 -5.08 0.82 9.27
N LEU A 51 -4.93 -0.46 8.91
CA LEU A 51 -5.26 -1.57 9.78
C LEU A 51 -3.99 -2.15 10.40
N LEU A 52 -3.92 -2.13 11.72
CA LEU A 52 -2.77 -2.61 12.49
C LEU A 52 -3.01 -4.05 12.98
N SER A 53 -2.00 -4.89 12.85
CA SER A 53 -2.07 -6.28 13.32
C SER A 53 -2.30 -6.42 14.84
N ASN A 54 -1.89 -5.40 15.61
CA ASN A 54 -2.13 -5.21 17.04
C ASN A 54 -1.70 -3.77 17.40
N ASP A 55 -1.70 -3.45 18.69
CA ASP A 55 -1.35 -2.14 19.26
C ASP A 55 0.15 -1.95 19.56
N LYS A 56 1.04 -2.83 19.06
CA LYS A 56 2.49 -2.72 19.30
C LYS A 56 3.04 -1.33 18.87
N PRO A 57 3.97 -0.74 19.65
CA PRO A 57 4.53 0.58 19.33
C PRO A 57 5.08 0.71 17.92
N SER A 58 5.78 -0.31 17.41
CA SER A 58 6.35 -0.28 16.05
C SER A 58 5.30 -0.12 14.94
N TYR A 59 4.10 -0.67 15.12
CA TYR A 59 3.01 -0.50 14.16
C TYR A 59 2.33 0.87 14.31
N GLN A 60 2.22 1.37 15.54
CA GLN A 60 1.69 2.72 15.79
C GLN A 60 2.60 3.79 15.19
N THR A 61 3.93 3.65 15.30
CA THR A 61 4.90 4.57 14.69
C THR A 61 4.69 4.65 13.18
N VAL A 62 4.54 3.51 12.49
CA VAL A 62 4.28 3.52 11.04
C VAL A 62 2.97 4.24 10.70
N ALA A 63 1.89 3.98 11.45
CA ALA A 63 0.62 4.66 11.24
C ALA A 63 0.73 6.18 11.44
N LEU A 64 1.47 6.60 12.48
CA LEU A 64 1.71 8.00 12.78
C LEU A 64 2.53 8.70 11.69
N GLU A 65 3.61 8.07 11.23
CA GLU A 65 4.47 8.59 10.16
C GLU A 65 3.71 8.74 8.83
N ILE A 66 2.90 7.74 8.45
CA ILE A 66 2.04 7.83 7.28
C ILE A 66 1.07 9.01 7.43
N LYS A 67 0.44 9.14 8.60
CA LYS A 67 -0.50 10.23 8.88
C LYS A 67 0.19 11.59 8.78
N GLN A 68 1.34 11.77 9.41
CA GLN A 68 2.08 13.03 9.40
C GLN A 68 2.51 13.42 7.98
N ARG A 69 3.04 12.47 7.20
CA ARG A 69 3.48 12.74 5.82
C ARG A 69 2.31 13.09 4.88
N LEU A 70 1.17 12.43 5.03
CA LEU A 70 -0.02 12.73 4.23
C LEU A 70 -0.66 14.06 4.63
N GLN A 71 -0.69 14.40 5.93
CA GLN A 71 -1.19 15.69 6.41
C GLN A 71 -0.29 16.87 6.00
N ALA A 72 1.02 16.63 5.86
CA ALA A 72 1.97 17.63 5.36
C ALA A 72 1.93 17.79 3.82
N SER A 73 1.23 16.91 3.10
CA SER A 73 1.13 16.97 1.64
C SER A 73 0.29 18.16 1.19
N THR A 74 0.78 18.92 0.22
CA THR A 74 0.02 20.02 -0.40
C THR A 74 -0.96 19.56 -1.48
N THR A 75 -0.76 18.33 -1.97
CA THR A 75 -1.45 17.78 -3.16
C THR A 75 -2.56 16.79 -2.79
N ILE A 76 -2.45 16.13 -1.64
CA ILE A 76 -3.38 15.09 -1.18
C ILE A 76 -4.07 15.58 0.07
N ASP A 77 -5.40 15.56 0.08
CA ASP A 77 -6.20 15.73 1.29
C ASP A 77 -6.63 14.35 1.78
N ALA A 78 -6.06 13.90 2.90
CA ALA A 78 -6.23 12.52 3.35
C ALA A 78 -7.09 12.41 4.61
N THR A 79 -8.24 11.74 4.50
CA THR A 79 -9.02 11.29 5.65
C THR A 79 -8.53 9.91 6.08
N ILE A 80 -7.87 9.83 7.24
CA ILE A 80 -7.18 8.60 7.68
C ILE A 80 -7.89 8.00 8.90
N GLN A 81 -8.31 6.74 8.79
CA GLN A 81 -8.81 5.95 9.90
C GLN A 81 -7.77 4.92 10.31
N VAL A 82 -7.39 4.89 11.59
CA VAL A 82 -6.49 3.87 12.14
C VAL A 82 -7.29 2.93 13.03
N ARG A 83 -7.15 1.62 12.83
CA ARG A 83 -7.83 0.58 13.61
C ARG A 83 -6.89 -0.60 13.84
N THR A 84 -7.09 -1.35 14.91
CA THR A 84 -6.49 -2.68 15.06
C THR A 84 -7.41 -3.74 14.45
N VAL A 85 -6.86 -4.92 14.15
CA VAL A 85 -7.66 -6.08 13.68
C VAL A 85 -8.76 -6.43 14.67
N GLU A 86 -8.47 -6.38 15.97
CA GLU A 86 -9.42 -6.67 17.04
C GLU A 86 -10.61 -5.71 17.01
N ALA A 87 -10.35 -4.40 16.94
CA ALA A 87 -11.40 -3.38 16.88
C ALA A 87 -12.21 -3.46 15.57
N TRP A 88 -11.53 -3.76 14.46
CA TRP A 88 -12.18 -3.86 13.15
C TRP A 88 -13.16 -5.04 13.06
N LYS A 89 -12.80 -6.19 13.65
CA LYS A 89 -13.69 -7.37 13.70
C LYS A 89 -14.95 -7.12 14.54
N GLN A 90 -14.83 -6.35 15.62
CA GLN A 90 -15.96 -6.08 16.54
C GLN A 90 -17.01 -5.13 15.95
N GLN A 91 -16.62 -4.19 15.10
CA GLN A 91 -17.54 -3.19 14.54
C GLN A 91 -18.30 -3.64 13.28
N GLY A 92 -18.01 -4.87 12.79
CA GLY A 92 -18.56 -5.40 11.55
C GLY A 92 -18.00 -4.71 10.31
N SER A 93 -17.54 -5.48 9.32
CA SER A 93 -16.84 -4.99 8.11
C SER A 93 -17.69 -4.09 7.18
N VAL A 94 -18.93 -3.75 7.55
CA VAL A 94 -19.89 -2.99 6.75
C VAL A 94 -19.56 -1.49 6.74
N SER A 95 -19.14 -0.92 7.88
CA SER A 95 -18.87 0.52 7.99
C SER A 95 -17.62 0.98 7.20
N ALA A 96 -16.64 0.08 6.98
CA ALA A 96 -15.42 0.38 6.24
C ALA A 96 -15.61 0.32 4.70
N ARG A 97 -16.61 -0.41 4.21
CA ARG A 97 -16.83 -0.66 2.78
C ARG A 97 -17.26 0.57 1.99
N HIS A 98 -18.04 1.46 2.59
CA HIS A 98 -18.67 2.54 1.82
C HIS A 98 -17.81 3.79 1.64
N HIS A 99 -16.62 3.85 2.26
CA HIS A 99 -15.84 5.08 2.32
C HIS A 99 -14.33 4.90 2.23
N THR A 100 -13.79 3.70 2.00
CA THR A 100 -12.33 3.48 1.89
C THR A 100 -11.92 3.37 0.43
N GLN A 101 -10.89 4.11 0.03
CA GLN A 101 -10.30 4.04 -1.32
C GLN A 101 -9.02 3.22 -1.37
N LEU A 102 -8.30 3.12 -0.25
CA LEU A 102 -7.10 2.30 -0.09
C LEU A 102 -7.00 1.85 1.37
N ALA A 103 -6.56 0.61 1.58
CA ALA A 103 -6.15 0.15 2.90
C ALA A 103 -4.66 -0.14 2.97
N VAL A 104 -4.02 0.29 4.06
CA VAL A 104 -2.65 -0.10 4.43
C VAL A 104 -2.73 -1.11 5.56
N ALA A 105 -2.37 -2.35 5.26
CA ALA A 105 -2.37 -3.45 6.21
C ALA A 105 -0.98 -3.58 6.85
N VAL A 106 -0.85 -3.17 8.12
CA VAL A 106 0.42 -3.18 8.85
C VAL A 106 0.59 -4.52 9.57
N GLY A 107 1.42 -5.39 8.99
CA GLY A 107 1.75 -6.72 9.48
C GLY A 107 0.84 -7.85 8.98
N MET A 108 1.21 -9.09 9.31
CA MET A 108 0.58 -10.30 8.77
C MET A 108 -0.88 -10.50 9.20
N LYS A 109 -1.25 -10.15 10.44
CA LYS A 109 -2.63 -10.31 10.92
C LYS A 109 -3.58 -9.35 10.23
N ALA A 110 -3.16 -8.09 10.05
CA ALA A 110 -3.92 -7.10 9.30
C ALA A 110 -4.06 -7.48 7.82
N SER A 111 -2.96 -7.96 7.21
CA SER A 111 -2.97 -8.39 5.81
C SER A 111 -3.94 -9.54 5.59
N ARG A 112 -3.89 -10.57 6.44
CA ARG A 112 -4.88 -11.67 6.41
C ARG A 112 -6.29 -11.14 6.64
N ALA A 113 -6.50 -10.26 7.61
CA ALA A 113 -7.82 -9.73 7.92
C ALA A 113 -8.44 -8.92 6.77
N LEU A 114 -7.65 -8.24 5.93
CA LEU A 114 -8.20 -7.50 4.77
C LEU A 114 -8.29 -8.37 3.52
N LEU A 115 -7.30 -9.23 3.25
CA LEU A 115 -7.26 -10.06 2.05
C LEU A 115 -8.24 -11.25 2.11
N SER A 116 -8.61 -11.70 3.31
CA SER A 116 -9.61 -12.77 3.48
C SER A 116 -11.06 -12.32 3.32
N TYR A 117 -11.32 -11.03 3.11
CA TYR A 117 -12.67 -10.51 2.89
C TYR A 117 -12.72 -9.78 1.56
N PRO A 118 -13.81 -9.89 0.79
CA PRO A 118 -13.99 -9.14 -0.44
C PRO A 118 -14.25 -7.68 -0.10
N VAL A 119 -13.18 -6.93 0.13
CA VAL A 119 -13.21 -5.49 0.29
C VAL A 119 -13.21 -4.84 -1.10
N GLY A 120 -14.03 -3.81 -1.30
CA GLY A 120 -14.16 -3.12 -2.59
C GLY A 120 -13.05 -2.10 -2.87
N PHE A 121 -11.87 -2.28 -2.29
CA PHE A 121 -10.75 -1.34 -2.38
C PHE A 121 -9.40 -2.08 -2.32
N PRO A 122 -8.34 -1.54 -2.94
CA PRO A 122 -7.01 -2.15 -2.94
C PRO A 122 -6.38 -2.17 -1.54
N VAL A 123 -5.51 -3.17 -1.32
CA VAL A 123 -4.80 -3.41 -0.06
C VAL A 123 -3.28 -3.37 -0.27
N LEU A 124 -2.60 -2.44 0.39
CA LEU A 124 -1.15 -2.39 0.48
C LEU A 124 -0.69 -3.02 1.80
N SER A 125 -0.08 -4.19 1.73
CA SER A 125 0.52 -4.87 2.89
C SER A 125 1.91 -4.36 3.18
N VAL A 126 2.20 -3.98 4.43
CA VAL A 126 3.51 -3.48 4.84
C VAL A 126 3.97 -4.16 6.12
N LEU A 127 5.27 -4.15 6.38
CA LEU A 127 5.88 -4.86 7.51
C LEU A 127 5.54 -6.36 7.52
N VAL A 128 5.52 -6.98 6.34
CA VAL A 128 5.27 -8.40 6.14
C VAL A 128 6.51 -9.09 5.57
N PRO A 129 6.89 -10.29 6.05
CA PRO A 129 7.88 -11.11 5.36
C PRO A 129 7.33 -11.64 4.03
N ARG A 130 8.14 -11.65 2.96
CA ARG A 130 7.77 -12.10 1.62
C ARG A 130 7.21 -13.51 1.62
N LEU A 131 7.95 -14.47 2.18
CA LEU A 131 7.53 -15.87 2.22
C LEU A 131 6.21 -16.07 2.97
N SER A 132 5.99 -15.32 4.06
CA SER A 132 4.75 -15.38 4.83
C SER A 132 3.57 -14.81 4.04
N TYR A 133 3.80 -13.74 3.29
CA TYR A 133 2.80 -13.10 2.45
C TYR A 133 2.41 -13.95 1.25
N GLU A 134 3.39 -14.51 0.54
CA GLU A 134 3.16 -15.43 -0.58
C GLU A 134 2.41 -16.70 -0.15
N ALA A 135 2.78 -17.28 1.00
CA ALA A 135 2.07 -18.41 1.58
C ALA A 135 0.61 -18.07 1.94
N LEU A 136 0.37 -16.86 2.46
CA LEU A 136 -0.98 -16.35 2.71
C LEU A 136 -1.77 -16.26 1.40
N LEU A 137 -1.23 -15.66 0.34
CA LEU A 137 -1.93 -15.51 -0.94
C LEU A 137 -2.26 -16.87 -1.54
N LYS A 138 -1.34 -17.84 -1.50
CA LYS A 138 -1.59 -19.20 -1.95
C LYS A 138 -2.74 -19.85 -1.17
N GLN A 139 -2.72 -19.73 0.16
CA GLN A 139 -3.80 -20.24 1.01
C GLN A 139 -5.15 -19.59 0.68
N LEU A 140 -5.17 -18.30 0.36
CA LEU A 140 -6.41 -17.59 0.01
C LEU A 140 -6.91 -17.94 -1.39
N ALA A 141 -6.02 -18.15 -2.37
CA ALA A 141 -6.40 -18.53 -3.72
C ALA A 141 -7.20 -19.85 -3.75
N ASP A 142 -6.90 -20.76 -2.83
CA ASP A 142 -7.61 -22.04 -2.71
C ASP A 142 -9.00 -21.91 -2.05
N ASN A 143 -9.25 -20.84 -1.28
CA ASN A 143 -10.40 -20.74 -0.37
C ASN A 143 -11.29 -19.49 -0.57
N THR A 144 -10.83 -18.51 -1.34
CA THR A 144 -11.49 -17.20 -1.49
C THR A 144 -11.58 -16.85 -2.97
N PRO A 145 -12.80 -16.82 -3.56
CA PRO A 145 -12.97 -16.64 -5.00
C PRO A 145 -12.66 -15.22 -5.51
N ASP A 146 -12.59 -14.23 -4.62
CA ASP A 146 -12.34 -12.83 -4.98
C ASP A 146 -11.42 -12.18 -3.94
N ILE A 147 -10.11 -12.28 -4.18
CA ILE A 147 -9.08 -11.63 -3.38
C ILE A 147 -8.98 -10.17 -3.85
N PRO A 148 -9.03 -9.18 -2.95
CA PRO A 148 -8.88 -7.77 -3.31
C PRO A 148 -7.61 -7.49 -4.12
N GLU A 149 -7.63 -6.44 -4.96
CA GLU A 149 -6.41 -5.90 -5.56
C GLU A 149 -5.37 -5.62 -4.47
N HIS A 150 -4.15 -6.11 -4.65
CA HIS A 150 -3.17 -6.10 -3.57
C HIS A 150 -1.74 -5.85 -4.05
N SER A 151 -0.95 -5.26 -3.15
CA SER A 151 0.49 -5.12 -3.29
C SER A 151 1.15 -5.22 -1.92
N ALA A 152 2.47 -5.37 -1.88
CA ALA A 152 3.21 -5.49 -0.64
C ALA A 152 4.56 -4.78 -0.64
N LEU A 153 4.92 -4.25 0.53
CA LEU A 153 6.26 -3.80 0.88
C LEU A 153 6.85 -4.77 1.91
N PHE A 154 7.78 -5.60 1.45
CA PHE A 154 8.39 -6.66 2.24
C PHE A 154 9.44 -6.16 3.23
N LEU A 155 9.62 -6.89 4.34
CA LEU A 155 10.67 -6.64 5.32
C LEU A 155 12.04 -7.19 4.88
N ASP A 156 12.01 -8.25 4.06
CA ASP A 156 13.18 -8.95 3.58
C ASP A 156 14.14 -7.98 2.87
N GLN A 157 15.38 -7.96 3.32
CA GLN A 157 16.45 -7.28 2.60
C GLN A 157 16.92 -8.19 1.46
N PRO A 158 17.10 -7.68 0.23
CA PRO A 158 17.66 -8.46 -0.87
C PRO A 158 18.96 -9.14 -0.45
N ILE A 159 19.14 -10.40 -0.84
CA ILE A 159 20.29 -11.22 -0.40
C ILE A 159 21.61 -10.57 -0.83
N GLU A 160 21.64 -9.93 -2.00
CA GLU A 160 22.78 -9.20 -2.53
C GLU A 160 23.22 -8.08 -1.59
N ARG A 161 22.26 -7.38 -0.96
CA ARG A 161 22.55 -6.32 0.01
C ARG A 161 23.16 -6.88 1.28
N GLN A 162 22.66 -8.02 1.75
CA GLN A 162 23.21 -8.69 2.93
C GLN A 162 24.65 -9.16 2.67
N LEU A 163 24.88 -9.82 1.53
CA LEU A 163 26.21 -10.26 1.11
C LEU A 163 27.18 -9.09 0.89
N LYS A 164 26.70 -8.00 0.31
CA LYS A 164 27.53 -6.79 0.16
C LYS A 164 27.92 -6.20 1.51
N LEU A 165 27.00 -6.19 2.47
CA LEU A 165 27.29 -5.80 3.85
C LEU A 165 28.33 -6.73 4.48
N THR A 166 28.22 -8.05 4.29
CA THR A 166 29.22 -9.03 4.74
C THR A 166 30.62 -8.69 4.23
N GLN A 167 30.77 -8.38 2.94
CA GLN A 167 32.06 -7.99 2.36
C GLN A 167 32.65 -6.72 2.98
N LEU A 168 31.78 -5.75 3.32
CA LEU A 168 32.21 -4.49 3.94
C LEU A 168 32.62 -4.67 5.40
N LEU A 169 31.92 -5.55 6.13
CA LEU A 169 32.18 -5.80 7.55
C LEU A 169 33.35 -6.76 7.78
N LEU A 170 33.50 -7.78 6.93
CA LEU A 170 34.50 -8.84 7.06
C LEU A 170 35.33 -8.96 5.78
N PRO A 171 36.20 -7.99 5.49
CA PRO A 171 37.02 -8.01 4.29
C PRO A 171 37.95 -9.23 4.30
N GLY A 172 37.88 -10.04 3.25
CA GLY A 172 38.70 -11.26 3.09
C GLY A 172 37.99 -12.56 3.43
N GLN A 173 36.94 -12.52 4.25
CA GLN A 173 36.08 -13.67 4.51
C GLN A 173 35.16 -13.90 3.31
N ARG A 174 35.02 -15.17 2.91
CA ARG A 174 34.26 -15.53 1.71
C ARG A 174 33.37 -16.74 1.94
N HIS A 175 33.12 -17.15 3.17
CA HIS A 175 32.23 -18.27 3.45
C HIS A 175 31.07 -17.83 4.33
N ALA A 176 29.89 -17.69 3.74
CA ALA A 176 28.66 -17.40 4.48
C ALA A 176 27.79 -18.66 4.58
N GLY A 177 26.99 -18.74 5.63
CA GLY A 177 26.00 -19.78 5.84
C GLY A 177 24.60 -19.22 5.96
N VAL A 178 23.61 -20.06 5.68
CA VAL A 178 22.20 -19.74 5.88
C VAL A 178 21.46 -21.01 6.24
N VAL A 179 20.47 -20.89 7.12
CA VAL A 179 19.56 -21.98 7.46
C VAL A 179 18.20 -21.68 6.85
N ILE A 180 17.64 -22.65 6.14
CA ILE A 180 16.34 -22.54 5.47
C ILE A 180 15.49 -23.78 5.78
N ALA A 181 14.18 -23.60 5.88
CA ALA A 181 13.22 -24.69 6.02
C ALA A 181 12.61 -25.07 4.68
N LYS A 182 11.79 -26.13 4.68
CA LYS A 182 11.06 -26.57 3.49
C LYS A 182 10.23 -25.47 2.83
N ALA A 183 9.66 -24.56 3.64
CA ALA A 183 8.82 -23.46 3.17
C ALA A 183 9.58 -22.39 2.38
N SER A 184 10.91 -22.33 2.51
CA SER A 184 11.77 -21.30 1.91
C SER A 184 12.74 -21.88 0.87
N GLN A 185 12.50 -23.11 0.38
CA GLN A 185 13.36 -23.74 -0.63
C GLN A 185 13.50 -22.91 -1.91
N THR A 186 12.50 -22.09 -2.24
CA THR A 186 12.54 -21.15 -3.37
C THR A 186 13.68 -20.13 -3.24
N LEU A 187 14.12 -19.81 -2.02
CA LEU A 187 15.24 -18.89 -1.78
C LEU A 187 16.60 -19.49 -2.13
N LYS A 188 16.75 -20.82 -2.23
CA LYS A 188 18.06 -21.44 -2.49
C LYS A 188 18.69 -20.90 -3.77
N GLN A 189 17.90 -20.79 -4.82
CA GLN A 189 18.38 -20.31 -6.11
C GLN A 189 18.83 -18.85 -6.00
N GLU A 190 17.98 -17.98 -5.45
CA GLU A 190 18.29 -16.56 -5.22
C GLU A 190 19.57 -16.37 -4.38
N ILE A 191 19.73 -17.17 -3.32
CA ILE A 191 20.92 -17.14 -2.46
C ILE A 191 22.18 -17.58 -3.21
N ASN A 192 22.11 -18.67 -3.98
CA ASN A 192 23.25 -19.15 -4.75
C ASN A 192 23.67 -18.17 -5.84
N GLU A 193 22.71 -17.58 -6.56
CA GLU A 193 22.97 -16.59 -7.60
C GLU A 193 23.62 -15.32 -7.01
N ALA A 194 23.06 -14.78 -5.93
CA ALA A 194 23.60 -13.61 -5.25
C ALA A 194 25.02 -13.88 -4.70
N ALA A 195 25.25 -15.06 -4.14
CA ALA A 195 26.55 -15.46 -3.62
C ALA A 195 27.60 -15.64 -4.70
N GLN A 196 27.24 -16.26 -5.83
CA GLN A 196 28.11 -16.39 -6.99
C GLN A 196 28.54 -15.01 -7.51
N GLN A 197 27.59 -14.08 -7.66
CA GLN A 197 27.88 -12.70 -8.07
C GLN A 197 28.77 -11.97 -7.07
N ALA A 198 28.61 -12.24 -5.77
CA ALA A 198 29.43 -11.68 -4.71
C ALA A 198 30.80 -12.39 -4.54
N GLY A 199 31.06 -13.51 -5.23
CA GLY A 199 32.26 -14.31 -5.02
C GLY A 199 32.38 -14.90 -3.61
N ILE A 200 31.23 -15.16 -2.97
CA ILE A 200 31.11 -15.75 -1.63
C ILE A 200 30.65 -17.20 -1.77
N LYS A 201 31.32 -18.12 -1.10
CA LYS A 201 30.89 -19.51 -0.93
C LYS A 201 29.72 -19.55 0.06
N MET A 202 28.64 -20.23 -0.32
CA MET A 202 27.48 -20.44 0.55
C MET A 202 27.41 -21.86 1.08
N SER A 203 27.22 -21.99 2.40
CA SER A 203 26.73 -23.20 3.05
C SER A 203 25.24 -23.05 3.36
N ILE A 204 24.40 -23.71 2.58
CA ILE A 204 22.96 -23.74 2.82
C ILE A 204 22.63 -24.99 3.62
N ALA A 205 22.09 -24.80 4.83
CA ALA A 205 21.62 -25.89 5.67
C ALA A 205 20.08 -25.94 5.62
N GLU A 206 19.55 -27.12 5.30
CA GLU A 206 18.12 -27.35 5.28
C GLU A 206 17.67 -28.00 6.58
N VAL A 207 16.60 -27.46 7.15
CA VAL A 207 16.04 -27.99 8.39
C VAL A 207 14.58 -28.38 8.17
N ALA A 208 14.23 -29.60 8.61
CA ALA A 208 12.88 -30.13 8.51
C ALA A 208 12.01 -29.71 9.72
N ASP A 209 12.58 -29.70 10.92
CA ASP A 209 11.90 -29.35 12.17
C ASP A 209 12.63 -28.21 12.92
N LYS A 210 11.87 -27.31 13.54
CA LYS A 210 12.41 -26.23 14.39
C LYS A 210 13.38 -26.73 15.46
N GLN A 211 13.15 -27.94 15.98
CA GLN A 211 13.99 -28.53 17.03
C GLN A 211 15.43 -28.79 16.56
N ASP A 212 15.63 -29.03 15.26
CA ASP A 212 16.93 -29.35 14.67
C ASP A 212 17.74 -28.10 14.30
N ILE A 213 17.13 -26.90 14.35
CA ILE A 213 17.76 -25.63 13.94
C ILE A 213 19.03 -25.38 14.76
N VAL A 214 18.95 -25.48 16.09
CA VAL A 214 20.08 -25.16 16.98
C VAL A 214 21.23 -26.13 16.77
N ALA A 215 20.94 -27.43 16.65
CA ALA A 215 21.96 -28.45 16.41
C ALA A 215 22.64 -28.26 15.05
N THR A 216 21.83 -28.07 14.01
CA THR A 216 22.31 -27.83 12.64
C THR A 216 23.13 -26.55 12.56
N LEU A 217 22.70 -25.48 13.23
CA LEU A 217 23.43 -24.23 13.26
C LEU A 217 24.77 -24.38 13.98
N THR A 218 24.80 -25.07 15.12
CA THR A 218 26.03 -25.30 15.90
C THR A 218 27.07 -26.08 15.10
N GLU A 219 26.64 -27.11 14.35
CA GLU A 219 27.51 -27.87 13.46
C GLU A 219 28.07 -26.98 12.34
N LYS A 220 27.21 -26.18 11.69
CA LYS A 220 27.60 -25.39 10.51
C LYS A 220 28.39 -24.13 10.86
N LEU A 221 28.21 -23.56 12.06
CA LEU A 221 28.93 -22.37 12.52
C LEU A 221 30.46 -22.56 12.55
N GLN A 222 30.94 -23.79 12.72
CA GLN A 222 32.39 -24.08 12.69
C GLN A 222 33.02 -23.92 11.31
N ALA A 223 32.21 -23.91 10.25
CA ALA A 223 32.66 -23.91 8.87
C ALA A 223 32.27 -22.65 8.10
N ILE A 224 31.70 -21.63 8.76
CA ILE A 224 31.27 -20.38 8.12
C ILE A 224 31.80 -19.17 8.88
N ASP A 225 32.04 -18.09 8.14
CA ASP A 225 32.52 -16.82 8.67
C ASP A 225 31.37 -15.91 9.11
N VAL A 226 30.21 -16.05 8.46
CA VAL A 226 29.00 -15.27 8.71
C VAL A 226 27.77 -16.14 8.54
N LEU A 227 26.76 -15.92 9.40
CA LEU A 227 25.42 -16.46 9.24
C LEU A 227 24.49 -15.37 8.72
N LEU A 228 23.83 -15.62 7.59
CA LEU A 228 22.79 -14.76 7.04
C LEU A 228 21.45 -15.05 7.72
N ALA A 229 20.79 -13.99 8.16
CA ALA A 229 19.44 -14.07 8.72
C ALA A 229 18.41 -13.89 7.60
N VAL A 230 17.64 -14.94 7.34
CA VAL A 230 16.53 -14.92 6.39
C VAL A 230 15.22 -14.99 7.16
N PHE A 231 14.23 -14.17 6.79
CA PHE A 231 12.89 -14.21 7.39
C PHE A 231 12.10 -15.42 6.89
N ASP A 232 12.52 -16.59 7.33
CA ASP A 232 11.78 -17.83 7.15
C ASP A 232 10.80 -18.00 8.32
N PRO A 233 9.48 -18.00 8.10
CA PRO A 233 8.49 -18.16 9.18
C PRO A 233 8.62 -19.48 9.95
N ALA A 234 9.26 -20.50 9.37
CA ALA A 234 9.55 -21.76 10.03
C ALA A 234 10.84 -21.74 10.87
N ILE A 235 11.65 -20.68 10.80
CA ILE A 235 12.93 -20.57 11.53
C ILE A 235 12.95 -19.33 12.43
N ILE A 236 12.58 -18.17 11.89
CA ILE A 236 12.57 -16.88 12.60
C ILE A 236 11.12 -16.41 12.72
N ASP A 237 10.53 -16.58 13.90
CA ASP A 237 9.32 -15.85 14.28
C ASP A 237 9.75 -14.53 14.93
N ARG A 238 9.09 -13.42 14.58
CA ARG A 238 9.33 -12.09 15.15
C ARG A 238 8.95 -11.99 16.64
N GLN A 239 8.64 -13.12 17.28
CA GLN A 239 8.53 -13.26 18.73
C GLN A 239 9.89 -13.52 19.40
N THR A 240 10.91 -13.96 18.67
CA THR A 240 12.25 -14.26 19.21
C THR A 240 13.35 -13.25 18.81
N ALA A 241 13.00 -12.17 18.09
CA ALA A 241 13.91 -11.06 17.76
C ALA A 241 13.42 -9.74 18.35
#